data_AF-A0A1H1MLF7-F1
#
_entry.id   AF-A0A1H1MLF7-F1
#
_cell.length_a   1.000
_cell.length_b   1.000
_cell.length_c   1.000
_cell.angle_alpha   90.00
_cell.angle_beta   90.00
_cell.angle_gamma   90.00
#
_symmetry.space_group_name_H-M   'P 1'
#
loop_
_entity.id
_entity.type
_entity.pdbx_description
1 polymer ?
#
loop_
_entity_poly.entity_id
_entity_poly.type
_entity_poly.pdbx_seq_one_letter_code
_entity_poly.pdbx_strand_id
1 'polypeptide(L)'
;MAESSTLERLRQDARDELAALIELRCRLGEDPWSFLPELPSVDEQVVATLREERLHSDRWSPARARAYHPTARRGEAARFEFEVLREIALDHPELSTAVWSVLGRVPSTW
;
A
#
# COMPACT_ATOMS: atom_id res chain seq x y z
N MET A 1 -20.30 -7.77 -13.16
CA MET A 1 -20.80 -6.55 -12.46
C MET A 1 -20.88 -6.79 -10.95
N ALA A 2 -19.77 -7.19 -10.31
CA ALA A 2 -19.72 -7.49 -8.86
C ALA A 2 -18.42 -7.00 -8.17
N GLU A 3 -17.44 -6.52 -8.94
CA GLU A 3 -16.15 -6.04 -8.39
C GLU A 3 -16.20 -4.57 -7.94
N SER A 4 -17.03 -3.74 -8.57
CA SER A 4 -17.12 -2.31 -8.26
C SER A 4 -17.64 -2.07 -6.84
N SER A 5 -18.54 -2.91 -6.33
CA SER A 5 -19.02 -2.81 -4.94
C SER A 5 -17.94 -3.15 -3.91
N THR A 6 -16.95 -3.97 -4.29
CA THR A 6 -15.84 -4.35 -3.40
C THR A 6 -14.78 -3.25 -3.36
N LEU A 7 -14.41 -2.69 -4.52
CA LEU A 7 -13.41 -1.62 -4.59
C LEU A 7 -13.93 -0.28 -4.02
N GLU A 8 -15.17 0.10 -4.31
CA GLU A 8 -15.76 1.32 -3.74
C GLU A 8 -15.87 1.23 -2.21
N ARG A 9 -16.16 0.03 -1.68
CA ARG A 9 -16.12 -0.21 -0.24
C ARG A 9 -14.71 -0.01 0.32
N LEU A 10 -13.69 -0.58 -0.30
CA LEU A 10 -12.29 -0.37 0.12
C LEU A 10 -11.90 1.12 0.08
N ARG A 11 -12.34 1.86 -0.94
CA ARG A 11 -12.13 3.32 -1.01
C ARG A 11 -12.85 4.07 0.09
N GLN A 12 -14.04 3.63 0.47
CA GLN A 12 -14.76 4.22 1.60
C GLN A 12 -14.03 3.96 2.92
N ASP A 13 -13.64 2.70 3.16
CA ASP A 13 -12.87 2.31 4.35
C ASP A 13 -11.56 3.12 4.43
N ALA A 14 -10.85 3.29 3.31
CA ALA A 14 -9.64 4.10 3.23
C ALA A 14 -9.87 5.60 3.51
N ARG A 15 -10.99 6.18 3.07
CA ARG A 15 -11.35 7.57 3.41
C ARG A 15 -11.61 7.72 4.90
N ASP A 16 -12.31 6.77 5.50
CA ASP A 16 -12.65 6.78 6.91
C ASP A 16 -11.37 6.63 7.77
N GLU A 17 -10.44 5.77 7.35
CA GLU A 17 -9.13 5.62 8.00
C GLU A 17 -8.29 6.90 7.92
N LEU A 18 -8.20 7.52 6.73
CA LEU A 18 -7.46 8.78 6.56
C LEU A 18 -8.07 9.92 7.38
N ALA A 19 -9.40 10.00 7.44
CA ALA A 19 -10.09 10.98 8.27
C ALA A 19 -9.79 10.78 9.76
N ALA A 20 -9.81 9.54 10.25
CA ALA A 20 -9.46 9.21 11.63
C ALA A 20 -8.00 9.55 11.94
N LEU A 21 -7.07 9.29 11.01
CA LEU A 21 -5.65 9.64 11.16
C LEU A 21 -5.45 11.16 11.22
N ILE A 22 -6.13 11.92 10.36
CA ILE A 22 -6.10 13.40 10.38
C ILE A 22 -6.61 13.90 11.73
N GLU A 23 -7.75 13.39 12.20
CA GLU A 23 -8.33 13.79 13.49
C GLU A 23 -7.37 13.49 14.65
N LEU A 24 -6.74 12.31 14.66
CA LEU A 24 -5.76 11.92 15.67
C LEU A 24 -4.57 12.89 15.70
N ARG A 25 -3.94 13.17 14.56
CA ARG A 25 -2.78 14.08 14.49
C ARG A 25 -3.13 15.49 14.92
N CYS A 26 -4.30 15.99 14.50
CA CYS A 26 -4.83 17.28 14.98
C CYS A 26 -5.00 17.31 16.50
N ARG A 27 -5.52 16.23 17.12
CA ARG A 27 -5.67 16.12 18.58
C ARG A 27 -4.33 16.03 19.32
N LEU A 28 -3.28 15.52 18.67
CA LEU A 28 -1.92 15.51 19.19
C LEU A 28 -1.24 16.88 19.09
N GLY A 29 -1.90 17.88 18.50
CA GLY A 29 -1.40 19.25 18.37
C GLY A 29 -0.52 19.48 17.14
N GLU A 30 -0.52 18.55 16.18
CA GLU A 30 0.18 18.73 14.91
C GLU A 30 -0.58 19.70 13.98
N ASP A 31 0.16 20.56 13.27
CA ASP A 31 -0.42 21.47 12.28
C ASP A 31 -0.84 20.71 11.00
N PRO A 32 -2.11 20.77 10.57
CA PRO A 32 -2.58 20.11 9.36
C PRO A 32 -1.75 20.41 8.11
N TRP A 33 -1.32 21.66 7.93
CA TRP A 33 -0.54 22.01 6.75
C TRP A 33 0.83 21.36 6.70
N SER A 34 1.37 20.96 7.84
CA SER A 34 2.64 20.24 7.90
C SER A 34 2.52 18.79 7.43
N PHE A 35 1.44 18.08 7.77
CA PHE A 35 1.35 16.64 7.51
C PHE A 35 0.40 16.22 6.38
N LEU A 36 -0.59 17.05 6.02
CA LEU A 36 -1.51 16.72 4.92
C LEU A 36 -0.79 16.38 3.60
N PRO A 37 0.31 17.06 3.19
CA PRO A 37 1.04 16.69 1.97
C PRO A 37 1.75 15.33 2.03
N GLU A 38 1.99 14.80 3.23
CA GLU A 38 2.66 13.51 3.44
C GLU A 38 1.69 12.32 3.41
N LEU A 39 0.38 12.60 3.54
CA LEU A 39 -0.64 11.55 3.54
C LEU A 39 -0.74 10.88 2.17
N PRO A 40 -0.96 9.55 2.13
CA PRO A 40 -1.28 8.87 0.89
C PRO A 40 -2.64 9.35 0.36
N SER A 41 -2.81 9.28 -0.96
CA SER A 41 -4.15 9.40 -1.54
C SER A 41 -5.03 8.20 -1.17
N VAL A 42 -6.35 8.32 -1.36
CA VAL A 42 -7.30 7.23 -1.06
C VAL A 42 -6.92 5.94 -1.81
N ASP A 43 -6.63 6.02 -3.11
CA ASP A 43 -6.27 4.83 -3.89
C ASP A 43 -4.92 4.24 -3.46
N GLU A 44 -3.97 5.07 -3.00
CA GLU A 44 -2.70 4.59 -2.43
C GLU A 44 -2.90 3.90 -1.09
N GLN A 45 -3.82 4.40 -0.25
CA GLN A 45 -4.21 3.75 0.99
C GLN A 45 -4.87 2.39 0.71
N VAL A 46 -5.76 2.31 -0.29
CA VAL A 46 -6.36 1.03 -0.73
C VAL A 46 -5.27 0.05 -1.19
N VAL A 47 -4.28 0.51 -1.97
CA VAL A 47 -3.13 -0.32 -2.36
C VAL A 47 -2.34 -0.81 -1.15
N ALA A 48 -2.14 0.03 -0.14
CA ALA A 48 -1.46 -0.36 1.10
C ALA A 48 -2.23 -1.45 1.86
N THR A 49 -3.55 -1.32 1.99
CA THR A 49 -4.42 -2.35 2.59
C THR A 49 -4.35 -3.68 1.83
N LEU A 50 -4.53 -3.64 0.50
CA LEU A 50 -4.47 -4.83 -0.36
C LEU A 50 -3.10 -5.50 -0.36
N ARG A 51 -2.03 -4.70 -0.22
CA ARG A 51 -0.67 -5.21 -0.04
C ARG A 51 -0.56 -5.93 1.30
N GLU A 52 -1.04 -5.34 2.38
CA GLU A 52 -1.00 -5.96 3.70
C GLU A 52 -1.78 -7.28 3.74
N GLU A 53 -2.97 -7.35 3.14
CA GLU A 53 -3.72 -8.59 2.98
C GLU A 53 -2.92 -9.66 2.23
N ARG A 54 -2.28 -9.29 1.12
CA ARG A 54 -1.40 -10.21 0.38
C ARG A 54 -0.25 -10.70 1.23
N LEU A 55 0.42 -9.83 1.99
CA LEU A 55 1.55 -10.21 2.84
C LEU A 55 1.18 -11.23 3.94
N HIS A 56 -0.09 -11.26 4.36
CA HIS A 56 -0.60 -12.22 5.35
C HIS A 56 -1.14 -13.51 4.72
N SER A 57 -1.25 -13.58 3.40
CA SER A 57 -1.67 -14.81 2.72
C SER A 57 -0.60 -15.91 2.79
N ASP A 58 -1.04 -17.17 2.85
CA ASP A 58 -0.16 -18.35 2.84
C ASP A 58 0.75 -18.40 1.60
N ARG A 59 0.31 -17.80 0.49
CA ARG A 59 1.08 -17.73 -0.75
C ARG A 59 2.31 -16.85 -0.61
N TRP A 60 2.16 -15.67 -0.03
CA TRP A 60 3.22 -14.65 0.01
C TRP A 60 4.04 -14.68 1.29
N SER A 61 3.51 -15.22 2.39
CA SER A 61 4.20 -15.28 3.69
C SER A 61 5.60 -15.93 3.61
N PRO A 62 5.79 -17.10 2.96
CA PRO A 62 7.12 -17.69 2.78
C PRO A 62 8.05 -16.84 1.90
N ALA A 63 7.50 -16.17 0.88
CA ALA A 63 8.27 -15.31 -0.02
C ALA A 63 8.75 -14.04 0.70
N ARG A 64 7.89 -13.43 1.53
CA ARG A 64 8.22 -12.30 2.41
C ARG A 64 9.35 -12.67 3.36
N ALA A 65 9.25 -13.82 4.04
CA ALA A 65 10.27 -14.28 4.98
C ALA A 65 11.65 -14.42 4.32
N ARG A 66 11.70 -14.91 3.07
CA ARG A 66 12.95 -15.00 2.30
C ARG A 66 13.47 -13.64 1.85
N ALA A 67 12.59 -12.76 1.36
CA ALA A 67 12.96 -11.46 0.81
C ALA A 67 13.53 -10.51 1.86
N TYR A 68 13.01 -10.58 3.10
CA TYR A 68 13.44 -9.75 4.23
C TYR A 68 14.43 -10.45 5.18
N HIS A 69 14.91 -11.64 4.84
CA HIS A 69 15.88 -12.35 5.66
C HIS A 69 17.21 -11.58 5.74
N PRO A 70 17.94 -11.57 6.88
CA PRO A 70 19.22 -10.87 6.99
C PRO A 70 20.30 -11.31 5.98
N THR A 71 20.21 -12.54 5.47
CA THR A 71 21.12 -13.09 4.45
C THR A 71 20.57 -12.99 3.03
N ALA A 72 19.42 -12.34 2.83
CA ALA A 72 18.86 -12.12 1.50
C ALA A 72 19.82 -11.28 0.65
N ARG A 73 19.82 -11.52 -0.67
CA ARG A 73 20.63 -10.72 -1.58
C ARG A 73 20.11 -9.29 -1.59
N ARG A 74 21.01 -8.33 -1.82
CA ARG A 74 20.63 -6.93 -2.02
C ARG A 74 19.62 -6.85 -3.17
N GLY A 75 18.51 -6.17 -2.93
CA GLY A 75 17.43 -6.00 -3.91
C GLY A 75 16.33 -7.08 -3.88
N GLU A 76 16.46 -8.16 -3.10
CA GLU A 76 15.41 -9.18 -2.99
C GLU A 76 14.12 -8.60 -2.39
N ALA A 77 14.23 -7.75 -1.36
CA ALA A 77 13.08 -7.03 -0.81
C ALA A 77 12.40 -6.13 -1.87
N ALA A 78 13.17 -5.35 -2.64
CA ALA A 78 12.62 -4.49 -3.69
C ALA A 78 11.94 -5.31 -4.81
N ARG A 79 12.52 -6.44 -5.18
CA ARG A 79 11.92 -7.37 -6.16
C ARG A 79 10.62 -7.96 -5.64
N PHE A 80 10.61 -8.43 -4.40
CA PHE A 80 9.42 -8.97 -3.76
C PHE A 80 8.29 -7.93 -3.71
N GLU A 81 8.60 -6.70 -3.29
CA GLU A 81 7.65 -5.59 -3.26
C GLU A 81 7.09 -5.28 -4.65
N PHE A 82 7.94 -5.30 -5.68
CA PHE A 82 7.50 -5.15 -7.07
C PHE A 82 6.53 -6.27 -7.50
N GLU A 83 6.85 -7.54 -7.19
CA GLU A 83 6.02 -8.67 -7.56
C GLU A 83 4.64 -8.61 -6.89
N VAL A 84 4.58 -8.25 -5.61
CA VAL A 84 3.31 -8.05 -4.87
C VAL A 84 2.50 -6.92 -5.49
N LEU A 85 3.09 -5.74 -5.64
CA LEU A 85 2.42 -4.54 -6.15
C LEU A 85 1.94 -4.73 -7.60
N ARG A 86 2.73 -5.40 -8.43
CA ARG A 86 2.34 -5.77 -9.80
C ARG A 86 1.11 -6.67 -9.82
N GLU A 87 1.01 -7.64 -8.92
CA GLU A 87 -0.18 -8.50 -8.82
C GLU A 87 -1.42 -7.68 -8.47
N ILE A 88 -1.31 -6.70 -7.57
CA ILE A 88 -2.42 -5.77 -7.25
C ILE A 88 -2.90 -5.02 -8.49
N ALA A 89 -1.97 -4.48 -9.29
CA ALA A 89 -2.32 -3.75 -10.51
C ALA A 89 -2.98 -4.64 -11.58
N LEU A 90 -2.64 -5.93 -11.62
CA LEU A 90 -3.28 -6.88 -12.54
C LEU A 90 -4.69 -7.24 -12.09
N ASP A 91 -4.90 -7.41 -10.79
CA ASP A 91 -6.21 -7.74 -10.21
C ASP A 91 -7.15 -6.52 -10.14
N HIS A 92 -6.59 -5.32 -10.00
CA HIS A 92 -7.33 -4.05 -9.92
C HIS A 92 -6.70 -3.00 -10.85
N PRO A 93 -6.98 -3.07 -12.17
CA PRO A 93 -6.40 -2.14 -13.15
C PRO A 93 -6.68 -0.67 -12.85
N GLU A 94 -7.80 -0.36 -12.17
CA GLU A 94 -8.16 1.00 -11.78
C GLU A 94 -7.17 1.63 -10.79
N LEU A 95 -6.43 0.81 -10.04
CA LEU A 95 -5.44 1.26 -9.06
C LEU A 95 -4.02 1.41 -9.64
N SER A 96 -3.84 1.16 -10.93
CA SER A 96 -2.50 1.12 -11.56
C SER A 96 -1.68 2.38 -11.26
N THR A 97 -2.27 3.58 -11.37
CA THR A 97 -1.59 4.85 -11.10
C THR A 97 -1.11 4.94 -9.66
N ALA A 98 -1.94 4.54 -8.70
CA ALA A 98 -1.59 4.51 -7.28
C ALA A 98 -0.48 3.48 -7.01
N VAL A 99 -0.56 2.29 -7.61
CA VAL A 99 0.49 1.28 -7.53
C VAL A 99 1.84 1.82 -8.03
N TRP A 100 1.86 2.51 -9.17
CA TRP A 100 3.08 3.13 -9.70
C TRP A 100 3.64 4.21 -8.78
N SER A 101 2.78 5.04 -8.18
CA SER A 101 3.19 6.05 -7.19
C SER A 101 3.81 5.40 -5.94
N VAL A 102 3.22 4.32 -5.44
CA VAL A 102 3.76 3.54 -4.32
C VAL A 102 5.09 2.89 -4.70
N LEU A 103 5.20 2.29 -5.89
CA LEU A 103 6.46 1.72 -6.40
C LEU A 103 7.57 2.76 -6.51
N GLY A 104 7.25 3.99 -6.93
CA GLY A 104 8.21 5.09 -7.00
C GLY A 104 8.80 5.50 -5.65
N ARG A 105 8.12 5.16 -4.54
CA ARG A 105 8.60 5.38 -3.16
C ARG A 105 9.37 4.19 -2.59
N VAL A 106 9.30 3.01 -3.21
CA VAL A 106 10.09 1.85 -2.78
C VAL A 106 11.54 2.05 -3.23
N PRO A 107 12.54 1.93 -2.34
CA PRO A 107 13.94 2.06 -2.72
C PRO A 107 14.32 0.98 -3.74
N SER A 108 14.44 1.36 -5.01
CA SER A 108 14.87 0.46 -6.07
C SER A 108 16.39 0.51 -6.21
N THR A 109 17.07 -0.63 -6.11
CA THR A 109 18.53 -0.74 -6.27
C THR A 109 18.97 -1.02 -7.71
N TRP A 110 18.16 -0.66 -8.69
CA TRP A 110 18.50 -0.76 -10.12
C TRP A 110 19.25 0.48 -10.58
#